data_AF-A0A2G1WU24-F1
#
_entry.id   AF-A0A2G1WU24-F1
#
_cell.length_a   1.000
_cell.length_b   1.000
_cell.length_c   1.000
_cell.angle_alpha   90.00
_cell.angle_beta   90.00
_cell.angle_gamma   90.00
#
_symmetry.space_group_name_H-M   'P 1'
#
loop_
_entity.id
_entity.type
_entity.pdbx_description
1 polymer ?
#
loop_
_entity_poly.entity_id
_entity_poly.type
_entity_poly.pdbx_seq_one_letter_code
_entity_poly.pdbx_strand_id
1 'polypeptide(L)'
;MEFAALAERAERVAAHDGDIETTLAVADLLADAGDGGANHGSTDDLPVVVRFLLGRVFPAHDTRTLDVGPALCREAIARAAGPNVDAADVEDRLAERGEIGAVAAAYDFGGQRGLAAFGSGRDALTVAALDEELRNLAAASGDGSESRKRDALFGLFTRCSPSEAAFLARLVLGEMRLGVGEGTVRDAIAEAFLTSETAHDGAESGDDDDGPADGDGPELTAPDDAVAAVERALQVTNDYGRVAVRARDEGIAGLREESLRVGRPVQAMLAQAGTATDALDAFGEVAVETKFDGARVQVHYAPHGAEADDGVPDGDAPGGEGTALGPRLYSRNMDDVTDALPEIVEFVADRVDAPVILDGEVVAVDDDGDPLPFQEVLRRFRRKHDIDRMREAVSLRLHAFDCLHADGDDLLDEPLTARHERLHEFLPDAAADLTVAADTDSIAAEERAALDAGHEGVMLKNPDAAYTPGDRGRDWLKRKPDVETLDAVVVGAEWGEGRRAELFGTFLLAVREGDESAAQNAGNDAADRDAGGRDADDPAPPGYATVGKVATGITDETLADLTERLEPHVVDETGTTVSFDPELVVEVGYEEIQTSPTYSAGYALRFPRFVGVREDKGVDDADSLARVRRFAGDD
;
A
#
# COMPACT_ATOMS: atom_id res chain seq x y z
N MET A 1 -1.20 -28.41 -9.02
CA MET A 1 -2.24 -28.22 -7.99
C MET A 1 -3.55 -27.82 -8.65
N GLU A 2 -4.65 -28.49 -8.29
CA GLU A 2 -6.00 -28.08 -8.68
C GLU A 2 -6.40 -26.80 -7.96
N PHE A 3 -7.03 -25.85 -8.64
CA PHE A 3 -7.49 -24.58 -8.06
C PHE A 3 -8.51 -24.80 -6.96
N ALA A 4 -9.41 -25.78 -7.11
CA ALA A 4 -10.35 -26.19 -6.08
C ALA A 4 -9.64 -26.58 -4.76
N ALA A 5 -8.50 -27.28 -4.83
CA ALA A 5 -7.75 -27.67 -3.65
C ALA A 5 -7.12 -26.45 -2.94
N LEU A 6 -6.60 -25.48 -3.71
CA LEU A 6 -6.12 -24.21 -3.18
C LEU A 6 -7.27 -23.43 -2.50
N ALA A 7 -8.40 -23.27 -3.18
CA ALA A 7 -9.53 -22.50 -2.68
C ALA A 7 -10.12 -23.08 -1.39
N GLU A 8 -10.30 -24.41 -1.32
CA GLU A 8 -10.78 -25.09 -0.10
C GLU A 8 -9.78 -24.98 1.07
N ARG A 9 -8.48 -24.92 0.80
CA ARG A 9 -7.46 -24.71 1.83
C ARG A 9 -7.42 -23.27 2.31
N ALA A 10 -7.53 -22.31 1.40
CA ALA A 10 -7.61 -20.90 1.75
C ALA A 10 -8.83 -20.60 2.64
N GLU A 11 -9.98 -21.25 2.40
CA GLU A 11 -11.14 -21.14 3.30
C GLU A 11 -10.86 -21.69 4.71
N ARG A 12 -10.06 -22.76 4.84
CA ARG A 12 -9.64 -23.27 6.15
C ARG A 12 -8.68 -22.32 6.84
N VAL A 13 -7.72 -21.75 6.09
CA VAL A 13 -6.79 -20.72 6.60
C VAL A 13 -7.59 -19.54 7.16
N ALA A 14 -8.56 -19.03 6.41
CA ALA A 14 -9.41 -17.91 6.82
C ALA A 14 -10.31 -18.19 8.05
N ALA A 15 -10.46 -19.45 8.45
CA ALA A 15 -11.30 -19.85 9.58
C ALA A 15 -10.52 -19.97 10.91
N HIS A 16 -9.19 -19.81 10.89
CA HIS A 16 -8.38 -19.79 12.09
C HIS A 16 -8.45 -18.43 12.80
N ASP A 17 -8.55 -18.47 14.13
CA ASP A 17 -8.60 -17.28 14.98
C ASP A 17 -7.21 -16.85 15.50
N GLY A 18 -6.17 -17.67 15.27
CA GLY A 18 -4.82 -17.50 15.80
C GLY A 18 -3.74 -17.37 14.72
N ASP A 19 -2.76 -16.49 14.97
CA ASP A 19 -1.68 -16.18 14.02
C ASP A 19 -0.77 -17.40 13.76
N ILE A 20 -0.51 -18.21 14.79
CA ILE A 20 0.34 -19.41 14.67
C ILE A 20 -0.38 -20.50 13.87
N GLU A 21 -1.64 -20.80 14.18
CA GLU A 21 -2.43 -21.77 13.42
C GLU A 21 -2.55 -21.37 11.95
N THR A 22 -2.79 -20.08 11.69
CA THR A 22 -2.83 -19.52 10.33
C THR A 22 -1.49 -19.74 9.62
N THR A 23 -0.37 -19.46 10.29
CA THR A 23 0.98 -19.63 9.74
C THR A 23 1.28 -21.10 9.42
N LEU A 24 0.97 -22.03 10.32
CA LEU A 24 1.15 -23.47 10.10
C LEU A 24 0.28 -23.98 8.93
N ALA A 25 -0.99 -23.55 8.86
CA ALA A 25 -1.87 -23.93 7.76
C ALA A 25 -1.39 -23.39 6.40
N VAL A 26 -0.78 -22.21 6.39
CA VAL A 26 -0.11 -21.65 5.20
C VAL A 26 1.15 -22.46 4.88
N ALA A 27 1.99 -22.79 5.87
CA ALA A 27 3.21 -23.57 5.67
C ALA A 27 2.92 -24.94 5.02
N ASP A 28 1.92 -25.67 5.55
CA ASP A 28 1.44 -26.93 4.97
C ASP A 28 0.97 -26.75 3.51
N LEU A 29 0.36 -25.60 3.18
CA LEU A 29 -0.11 -25.31 1.83
C LEU A 29 1.06 -25.01 0.89
N LEU A 30 2.11 -24.34 1.37
CA LEU A 30 3.32 -24.10 0.61
C LEU A 30 4.08 -25.40 0.34
N ALA A 31 4.24 -26.27 1.34
CA ALA A 31 4.88 -27.57 1.19
C ALA A 31 4.19 -28.42 0.09
N ASP A 32 2.86 -28.57 0.17
CA ASP A 32 2.08 -29.31 -0.84
C ASP A 32 2.13 -28.67 -2.23
N ALA A 33 2.23 -27.33 -2.32
CA ALA A 33 2.40 -26.64 -3.60
C ALA A 33 3.79 -26.89 -4.22
N GLY A 34 4.81 -27.01 -3.37
CA GLY A 34 6.19 -27.29 -3.77
C GLY A 34 6.46 -28.75 -4.15
N ASP A 35 5.72 -29.70 -3.57
CA ASP A 35 5.87 -31.15 -3.83
C ASP A 35 5.35 -31.61 -5.20
N GLY A 36 4.53 -30.79 -5.86
CA GLY A 36 3.90 -31.08 -7.16
C GLY A 36 4.86 -31.33 -8.33
N GLY A 37 6.17 -31.11 -8.15
CA GLY A 37 7.22 -31.37 -9.15
C GLY A 37 7.78 -32.80 -9.15
N ALA A 38 7.69 -33.55 -8.04
CA ALA A 38 8.37 -34.85 -7.91
C ALA A 38 7.61 -36.01 -8.56
N ASN A 39 6.28 -35.89 -8.69
CA ASN A 39 5.43 -36.88 -9.34
C ASN A 39 4.48 -36.21 -10.33
N HIS A 40 4.77 -36.36 -11.62
CA HIS A 40 3.90 -36.05 -12.78
C HIS A 40 4.14 -34.75 -13.55
N GLY A 41 5.39 -34.35 -13.83
CA GLY A 41 5.69 -33.37 -14.89
C GLY A 41 4.86 -32.08 -14.85
N SER A 42 4.42 -31.70 -13.65
CA SER A 42 3.49 -30.60 -13.39
C SER A 42 4.31 -29.35 -13.06
N THR A 43 3.82 -28.19 -13.48
CA THR A 43 4.41 -26.89 -13.18
C THR A 43 4.55 -26.74 -11.67
N ASP A 44 5.70 -26.24 -11.22
CA ASP A 44 5.90 -25.86 -9.82
C ASP A 44 4.95 -24.70 -9.48
N ASP A 45 3.89 -25.00 -8.73
CA ASP A 45 2.85 -24.02 -8.40
C ASP A 45 3.24 -23.15 -7.19
N LEU A 46 4.32 -23.48 -6.46
CA LEU A 46 4.74 -22.78 -5.25
C LEU A 46 4.85 -21.26 -5.44
N PRO A 47 5.54 -20.73 -6.48
CA PRO A 47 5.58 -19.29 -6.71
C PRO A 47 4.21 -18.65 -6.89
N VAL A 48 3.30 -19.34 -7.58
CA VAL A 48 1.96 -18.83 -7.89
C VAL A 48 1.09 -18.83 -6.64
N VAL A 49 1.09 -19.93 -5.89
CA VAL A 49 0.33 -20.08 -4.65
C VAL A 49 0.72 -19.00 -3.64
N VAL A 50 2.02 -18.79 -3.45
CA VAL A 50 2.54 -17.73 -2.56
C VAL A 50 1.99 -16.35 -2.95
N ARG A 51 2.03 -16.00 -4.25
CA ARG A 51 1.49 -14.71 -4.73
C ARG A 51 -0.01 -14.62 -4.52
N PHE A 52 -0.76 -15.67 -4.84
CA PHE A 52 -2.22 -15.69 -4.73
C PHE A 52 -2.69 -15.54 -3.27
N LEU A 53 -1.97 -16.14 -2.31
CA LEU A 53 -2.26 -15.96 -0.88
C LEU A 53 -2.10 -14.51 -0.42
N LEU A 54 -1.16 -13.78 -1.02
CA LEU A 54 -0.97 -12.33 -0.80
C LEU A 54 -1.90 -11.46 -1.66
N GLY A 55 -2.82 -12.04 -2.43
CA GLY A 55 -3.73 -11.30 -3.31
C GLY A 55 -3.06 -10.72 -4.54
N ARG A 56 -1.92 -11.28 -4.96
CA ARG A 56 -1.12 -10.78 -6.09
C ARG A 56 -1.08 -11.82 -7.21
N VAL A 57 -1.09 -11.36 -8.46
CA VAL A 57 -0.82 -12.20 -9.63
C VAL A 57 0.65 -12.11 -10.03
N PHE A 58 1.22 -10.91 -9.93
CA PHE A 58 2.60 -10.61 -10.24
C PHE A 58 3.43 -10.42 -8.96
N PRO A 59 4.76 -10.61 -9.00
CA PRO A 59 5.66 -10.24 -7.90
C PRO A 59 5.45 -8.78 -7.48
N ALA A 60 5.79 -8.44 -6.24
CA ALA A 60 5.50 -7.11 -5.70
C ALA A 60 6.29 -5.97 -6.37
N HIS A 61 7.40 -6.29 -7.05
CA HIS A 61 8.21 -5.35 -7.82
C HIS A 61 7.73 -5.18 -9.28
N ASP A 62 6.76 -5.97 -9.72
CA ASP A 62 6.21 -5.93 -11.08
C ASP A 62 5.05 -4.94 -11.13
N THR A 63 5.08 -4.05 -12.11
CA THR A 63 4.14 -2.93 -12.23
C THR A 63 2.89 -3.28 -13.01
N ARG A 64 2.79 -4.51 -13.53
CA ARG A 64 1.60 -4.99 -14.23
C ARG A 64 0.44 -5.18 -13.25
N THR A 65 -0.73 -4.70 -13.68
CA THR A 65 -1.99 -4.80 -12.95
C THR A 65 -3.02 -5.53 -13.81
N LEU A 66 -4.02 -6.14 -13.17
CA LEU A 66 -5.16 -6.71 -13.90
C LEU A 66 -6.05 -5.60 -14.51
N ASP A 67 -6.00 -4.38 -13.96
CA ASP A 67 -6.96 -3.28 -14.16
C ASP A 67 -8.42 -3.76 -14.09
N VAL A 68 -8.72 -4.58 -13.09
CA VAL A 68 -10.07 -5.05 -12.79
C VAL A 68 -10.58 -4.30 -11.58
N GLY A 69 -11.48 -3.35 -11.79
CA GLY A 69 -12.18 -2.65 -10.72
C GLY A 69 -13.43 -3.39 -10.25
N PRO A 70 -14.05 -2.96 -9.13
CA PRO A 70 -15.26 -3.55 -8.58
C PRO A 70 -16.42 -3.65 -9.60
N ALA A 71 -16.64 -2.61 -10.41
CA ALA A 71 -17.70 -2.60 -11.43
C ALA A 71 -17.53 -3.74 -12.46
N LEU A 72 -16.32 -3.90 -13.02
CA LEU A 72 -16.02 -4.95 -13.99
C LEU A 72 -16.17 -6.35 -13.37
N CYS A 73 -15.75 -6.52 -12.12
CA CYS A 73 -15.91 -7.77 -11.39
C CYS A 73 -17.40 -8.10 -11.17
N ARG A 74 -18.21 -7.11 -10.71
CA ARG A 74 -19.66 -7.27 -10.54
C ARG A 74 -20.36 -7.61 -11.85
N GLU A 75 -20.01 -6.95 -12.96
CA GLU A 75 -20.54 -7.27 -14.29
C GLU A 75 -20.22 -8.71 -14.71
N ALA A 76 -18.98 -9.16 -14.47
CA ALA A 76 -18.56 -10.53 -14.82
C ALA A 76 -19.33 -11.58 -13.98
N ILE A 77 -19.48 -11.34 -12.67
CA ILE A 77 -20.28 -12.18 -11.75
C ILE A 77 -21.74 -12.22 -12.20
N ALA A 78 -22.37 -11.06 -12.42
CA ALA A 78 -23.77 -10.97 -12.84
C ALA A 78 -24.01 -11.75 -14.13
N ARG A 79 -23.14 -11.53 -15.13
CA ARG A 79 -23.20 -12.25 -16.41
C ARG A 79 -23.04 -13.75 -16.24
N ALA A 80 -22.15 -14.20 -15.37
CA ALA A 80 -21.95 -15.62 -15.07
C ALA A 80 -23.15 -16.23 -14.33
N ALA A 81 -23.78 -15.46 -13.44
CA ALA A 81 -24.88 -15.91 -12.59
C ALA A 81 -26.17 -16.20 -13.38
N GLY A 82 -26.49 -15.41 -14.40
CA GLY A 82 -27.78 -15.57 -15.08
C GLY A 82 -28.17 -14.42 -16.01
N PRO A 83 -29.03 -14.65 -17.01
CA PRO A 83 -29.59 -13.57 -17.83
C PRO A 83 -30.57 -12.66 -17.05
N ASN A 84 -30.96 -13.04 -15.84
CA ASN A 84 -31.84 -12.28 -14.95
C ASN A 84 -31.09 -11.71 -13.73
N VAL A 85 -29.76 -11.61 -13.81
CA VAL A 85 -28.92 -11.02 -12.77
C VAL A 85 -28.14 -9.91 -13.44
N ASP A 86 -28.25 -8.69 -12.92
CA ASP A 86 -27.45 -7.56 -13.34
C ASP A 86 -26.44 -7.13 -12.26
N ALA A 87 -25.63 -6.12 -12.55
CA ALA A 87 -24.61 -5.66 -11.61
C ALA A 87 -25.20 -5.04 -10.34
N ALA A 88 -26.43 -4.50 -10.41
CA ALA A 88 -27.12 -3.95 -9.25
C ALA A 88 -27.58 -5.07 -8.31
N ASP A 89 -28.08 -6.19 -8.84
CA ASP A 89 -28.40 -7.37 -8.02
C ASP A 89 -27.18 -7.89 -7.24
N VAL A 90 -25.99 -7.85 -7.86
CA VAL A 90 -24.72 -8.24 -7.21
C VAL A 90 -24.32 -7.22 -6.14
N GLU A 91 -24.54 -5.94 -6.40
CA GLU A 91 -24.27 -4.84 -5.47
C GLU A 91 -25.19 -4.87 -4.25
N ASP A 92 -26.49 -5.12 -4.44
CA ASP A 92 -27.45 -5.29 -3.34
C ASP A 92 -27.04 -6.45 -2.42
N ARG A 93 -26.63 -7.59 -3.00
CA ARG A 93 -26.11 -8.72 -2.22
C ARG A 93 -24.79 -8.41 -1.54
N LEU A 94 -23.95 -7.56 -2.13
CA LEU A 94 -22.70 -7.11 -1.51
C LEU A 94 -23.00 -6.26 -0.27
N ALA A 95 -23.96 -5.35 -0.37
CA ALA A 95 -24.44 -4.57 0.78
C ALA A 95 -24.99 -5.47 1.90
N GLU A 96 -25.71 -6.55 1.55
CA GLU A 96 -26.22 -7.52 2.53
C GLU A 96 -25.14 -8.41 3.17
N ARG A 97 -24.11 -8.80 2.41
CA ARG A 97 -23.11 -9.81 2.83
C ARG A 97 -21.79 -9.23 3.29
N GLY A 98 -21.52 -7.96 2.99
CA GLY A 98 -20.29 -7.25 3.37
C GLY A 98 -19.01 -7.68 2.64
N GLU A 99 -19.06 -8.69 1.77
CA GLU A 99 -17.89 -9.10 0.98
C GLU A 99 -18.23 -9.74 -0.37
N ILE A 100 -17.40 -9.46 -1.37
CA ILE A 100 -17.60 -9.91 -2.75
C ILE A 100 -17.38 -11.42 -2.92
N GLY A 101 -16.48 -12.02 -2.13
CA GLY A 101 -16.23 -13.46 -2.14
C GLY A 101 -17.48 -14.26 -1.75
N ALA A 102 -18.16 -13.86 -0.67
CA ALA A 102 -19.41 -14.48 -0.24
C ALA A 102 -20.55 -14.27 -1.24
N VAL A 103 -20.59 -13.13 -1.94
CA VAL A 103 -21.56 -12.90 -3.03
C VAL A 103 -21.29 -13.86 -4.19
N ALA A 104 -20.04 -13.99 -4.63
CA ALA A 104 -19.66 -14.87 -5.72
C ALA A 104 -20.00 -16.34 -5.39
N ALA A 105 -19.64 -16.83 -4.20
CA ALA A 105 -19.95 -18.18 -3.76
C ALA A 105 -21.45 -18.49 -3.67
N ALA A 106 -22.30 -17.47 -3.49
CA ALA A 106 -23.75 -17.65 -3.38
C ALA A 106 -24.47 -17.84 -4.72
N TYR A 107 -23.80 -17.60 -5.86
CA TYR A 107 -24.36 -17.82 -7.18
C TYR A 107 -24.02 -19.22 -7.72
N ASP A 108 -24.95 -19.78 -8.51
CA ASP A 108 -24.71 -21.01 -9.25
C ASP A 108 -24.26 -20.67 -10.68
N PHE A 109 -22.94 -20.67 -10.89
CA PHE A 109 -22.33 -20.35 -12.18
C PHE A 109 -22.39 -21.48 -13.23
N GLY A 110 -23.11 -22.59 -12.94
CA GLY A 110 -23.30 -23.72 -13.85
C GLY A 110 -24.53 -23.65 -14.75
N GLY A 111 -25.51 -22.79 -14.43
CA GLY A 111 -26.84 -22.79 -15.04
C GLY A 111 -26.92 -22.36 -16.52
N GLN A 112 -25.93 -21.63 -17.03
CA GLN A 112 -25.91 -21.14 -18.42
C GLN A 112 -25.28 -22.12 -19.43
N ARG A 113 -24.85 -23.31 -18.99
CA ARG A 113 -24.22 -24.30 -19.87
C ARG A 113 -25.30 -25.07 -20.64
N GLY A 114 -25.27 -24.98 -21.97
CA GLY A 114 -26.16 -25.78 -22.83
C GLY A 114 -25.97 -27.29 -22.64
N LEU A 115 -26.90 -28.10 -23.15
CA LEU A 115 -26.93 -29.58 -23.01
C LEU A 115 -25.61 -30.31 -23.34
N ALA A 116 -24.66 -29.68 -24.05
CA ALA A 116 -23.35 -30.24 -24.37
C ALA A 116 -22.42 -30.41 -23.15
N ALA A 117 -22.64 -29.68 -22.06
CA ALA A 117 -21.80 -29.74 -20.85
C ALA A 117 -22.16 -30.90 -19.88
N PHE A 118 -23.17 -31.72 -20.21
CA PHE A 118 -23.53 -32.91 -19.42
C PHE A 118 -22.60 -34.11 -19.67
N GLY A 119 -21.71 -34.05 -20.67
CA GLY A 119 -20.85 -35.17 -21.10
C GLY A 119 -19.36 -35.03 -20.74
N SER A 120 -18.86 -33.80 -20.59
CA SER A 120 -17.54 -33.50 -20.05
C SER A 120 -17.75 -32.81 -18.70
N GLY A 121 -17.09 -33.26 -17.63
CA GLY A 121 -17.15 -32.56 -16.34
C GLY A 121 -16.74 -31.10 -16.46
N ARG A 122 -16.79 -30.34 -15.36
CA ARG A 122 -16.02 -29.08 -15.30
C ARG A 122 -14.58 -29.44 -15.67
N ASP A 123 -14.03 -28.87 -16.74
CA ASP A 123 -12.58 -28.90 -16.94
C ASP A 123 -12.01 -28.18 -15.72
N ALA A 124 -11.47 -28.95 -14.78
CA ALA A 124 -11.02 -28.44 -13.51
C ALA A 124 -9.88 -27.45 -13.76
N LEU A 125 -9.97 -26.29 -13.11
CA LEU A 125 -8.95 -25.25 -13.23
C LEU A 125 -7.75 -25.68 -12.40
N THR A 126 -6.55 -25.56 -12.96
CA THR A 126 -5.31 -25.69 -12.20
C THR A 126 -4.82 -24.30 -11.79
N VAL A 127 -3.97 -24.22 -10.76
CA VAL A 127 -3.36 -22.97 -10.32
C VAL A 127 -2.54 -22.32 -11.45
N ALA A 128 -1.70 -23.09 -12.13
CA ALA A 128 -0.97 -22.64 -13.32
C ALA A 128 -1.87 -22.11 -14.45
N ALA A 129 -2.98 -22.80 -14.77
CA ALA A 129 -3.91 -22.32 -15.80
C ALA A 129 -4.61 -21.03 -15.40
N LEU A 130 -4.93 -20.86 -14.11
CA LEU A 130 -5.50 -19.61 -13.60
C LEU A 130 -4.49 -18.46 -13.69
N ASP A 131 -3.23 -18.67 -13.30
CA ASP A 131 -2.16 -17.66 -13.43
C ASP A 131 -1.97 -17.24 -14.89
N GLU A 132 -1.93 -18.19 -15.82
CA GLU A 132 -1.83 -17.90 -17.26
C GLU A 132 -3.00 -17.03 -17.76
N GLU A 133 -4.24 -17.37 -17.39
CA GLU A 133 -5.44 -16.61 -17.77
C GLU A 133 -5.44 -15.21 -17.18
N LEU A 134 -5.03 -15.04 -15.91
CA LEU A 134 -4.92 -13.74 -15.26
C LEU A 134 -3.80 -12.87 -15.86
N ARG A 135 -2.67 -13.47 -16.24
CA ARG A 135 -1.60 -12.77 -16.96
C ARG A 135 -2.03 -12.34 -18.37
N ASN A 136 -2.76 -13.20 -19.09
CA ASN A 136 -3.36 -12.85 -20.37
C ASN A 136 -4.40 -11.72 -20.24
N LEU A 137 -5.17 -11.72 -19.15
CA LEU A 137 -6.11 -10.65 -18.82
C LEU A 137 -5.36 -9.32 -18.59
N ALA A 138 -4.27 -9.32 -17.81
CA ALA A 138 -3.44 -8.12 -17.59
C ALA A 138 -2.85 -7.56 -18.89
N ALA A 139 -2.40 -8.44 -19.80
CA ALA A 139 -1.82 -8.06 -21.08
C ALA A 139 -2.85 -7.42 -22.05
N ALA A 140 -4.15 -7.58 -21.80
CA ALA A 140 -5.19 -7.00 -22.64
C ALA A 140 -5.27 -5.48 -22.47
N SER A 141 -4.75 -4.73 -23.45
CA SER A 141 -4.75 -3.26 -23.49
C SER A 141 -5.44 -2.70 -24.74
N GLY A 142 -5.65 -1.38 -24.78
CA GLY A 142 -6.24 -0.66 -25.91
C GLY A 142 -7.76 -0.81 -26.06
N ASP A 143 -8.30 -0.39 -27.21
CA ASP A 143 -9.74 -0.36 -27.46
C ASP A 143 -10.38 -1.76 -27.29
N GLY A 144 -11.49 -1.81 -26.55
CA GLY A 144 -12.22 -3.04 -26.24
C GLY A 144 -11.53 -3.96 -25.23
N SER A 145 -10.44 -3.54 -24.59
CA SER A 145 -9.76 -4.31 -23.52
C SER A 145 -10.71 -4.65 -22.38
N GLU A 146 -11.50 -3.69 -21.90
CA GLU A 146 -12.49 -3.90 -20.84
C GLU A 146 -13.48 -5.04 -21.17
N SER A 147 -14.00 -5.09 -22.41
CA SER A 147 -14.88 -6.18 -22.82
C SER A 147 -14.15 -7.52 -22.88
N ARG A 148 -12.89 -7.55 -23.33
CA ARG A 148 -12.07 -8.78 -23.33
C ARG A 148 -11.81 -9.27 -21.91
N LYS A 149 -11.46 -8.37 -20.99
CA LYS A 149 -11.26 -8.68 -19.56
C LYS A 149 -12.55 -9.22 -18.94
N ARG A 150 -13.70 -8.60 -19.22
CA ARG A 150 -15.01 -9.09 -18.79
C ARG A 150 -15.35 -10.49 -19.32
N ASP A 151 -15.09 -10.74 -20.61
CA ASP A 151 -15.37 -12.04 -21.25
C ASP A 151 -14.46 -13.14 -20.66
N ALA A 152 -13.20 -12.82 -20.38
CA ALA A 152 -12.27 -13.72 -19.71
C ALA A 152 -12.70 -14.05 -18.27
N LEU A 153 -13.04 -13.04 -17.47
CA LEU A 153 -13.56 -13.23 -16.10
C LEU A 153 -14.86 -14.04 -16.08
N PHE A 154 -15.80 -13.74 -16.99
CA PHE A 154 -17.00 -14.55 -17.17
C PHE A 154 -16.65 -16.02 -17.45
N GLY A 155 -15.70 -16.27 -18.35
CA GLY A 155 -15.20 -17.61 -18.66
C GLY A 155 -14.60 -18.33 -17.45
N LEU A 156 -13.86 -17.62 -16.59
CA LEU A 156 -13.34 -18.16 -15.33
C LEU A 156 -14.46 -18.46 -14.33
N PHE A 157 -15.34 -17.50 -14.01
CA PHE A 157 -16.43 -17.70 -13.05
C PHE A 157 -17.35 -18.86 -13.43
N THR A 158 -17.66 -19.05 -14.73
CA THR A 158 -18.49 -20.18 -15.18
C THR A 158 -17.85 -21.55 -14.92
N ARG A 159 -16.52 -21.62 -14.76
CA ARG A 159 -15.76 -22.84 -14.44
C ARG A 159 -15.62 -23.10 -12.94
N CYS A 160 -15.74 -22.07 -12.12
CA CYS A 160 -15.54 -22.14 -10.68
C CYS A 160 -16.65 -22.91 -9.93
N SER A 161 -16.25 -23.64 -8.90
CA SER A 161 -17.05 -23.99 -7.73
C SER A 161 -17.33 -22.74 -6.86
N PRO A 162 -18.19 -22.83 -5.83
CA PRO A 162 -18.42 -21.73 -4.90
C PRO A 162 -17.14 -21.20 -4.24
N SER A 163 -16.27 -22.09 -3.73
CA SER A 163 -15.02 -21.69 -3.07
C SER A 163 -14.02 -21.10 -4.06
N GLU A 164 -13.91 -21.67 -5.25
CA GLU A 164 -13.10 -21.14 -6.35
C GLU A 164 -13.57 -19.74 -6.78
N ALA A 165 -14.89 -19.51 -6.83
CA ALA A 165 -15.44 -18.22 -7.21
C ALA A 165 -15.22 -17.15 -6.12
N ALA A 166 -15.34 -17.52 -4.84
CA ALA A 166 -14.99 -16.64 -3.73
C ALA A 166 -13.51 -16.23 -3.80
N PHE A 167 -12.62 -17.21 -3.97
CA PHE A 167 -11.19 -16.96 -4.07
C PHE A 167 -10.86 -16.09 -5.29
N LEU A 168 -11.42 -16.41 -6.46
CA LEU A 168 -11.21 -15.63 -7.68
C LEU A 168 -11.67 -14.19 -7.53
N ALA A 169 -12.88 -13.95 -7.00
CA ALA A 169 -13.42 -12.60 -6.81
C ALA A 169 -12.54 -11.76 -5.88
N ARG A 170 -12.02 -12.37 -4.81
CA ARG A 170 -11.08 -11.74 -3.88
C ARG A 170 -9.73 -11.44 -4.54
N LEU A 171 -9.17 -12.41 -5.27
CA LEU A 171 -7.87 -12.28 -5.94
C LEU A 171 -7.88 -11.18 -7.01
N VAL A 172 -8.91 -11.11 -7.85
CA VAL A 172 -8.96 -10.10 -8.94
C VAL A 172 -9.13 -8.67 -8.43
N LEU A 173 -9.61 -8.51 -7.19
CA LEU A 173 -9.71 -7.22 -6.51
C LEU A 173 -8.53 -6.96 -5.54
N GLY A 174 -7.66 -7.96 -5.31
CA GLY A 174 -6.55 -7.86 -4.36
C GLY A 174 -6.95 -7.91 -2.89
N GLU A 175 -8.18 -8.38 -2.59
CA GLU A 175 -8.77 -8.34 -1.24
C GLU A 175 -9.01 -9.77 -0.70
N MET A 176 -7.93 -10.48 -0.38
CA MET A 176 -7.99 -11.92 -0.03
C MET A 176 -8.77 -12.23 1.25
N ARG A 177 -8.74 -11.33 2.26
CA ARG A 177 -9.45 -11.49 3.55
C ARG A 177 -9.22 -12.86 4.21
N LEU A 178 -8.00 -13.41 4.07
CA LEU A 178 -7.63 -14.72 4.63
C LEU A 178 -6.99 -14.63 6.03
N GLY A 179 -6.75 -13.43 6.55
CA GLY A 179 -5.90 -13.24 7.73
C GLY A 179 -4.41 -13.46 7.43
N VAL A 180 -4.03 -13.67 6.17
CA VAL A 180 -2.65 -13.90 5.74
C VAL A 180 -2.02 -12.59 5.28
N GLY A 181 -0.99 -12.14 6.00
CA GLY A 181 -0.17 -11.00 5.63
C GLY A 181 1.23 -11.39 5.17
N GLU A 182 2.03 -10.39 4.80
CA GLU A 182 3.43 -10.55 4.40
C GLU A 182 4.28 -11.27 5.48
N GLY A 183 4.10 -10.92 6.76
CA GLY A 183 4.76 -11.60 7.88
C GLY A 183 4.36 -13.07 8.03
N THR A 184 3.07 -13.38 7.91
CA THR A 184 2.56 -14.76 7.94
C THR A 184 3.18 -15.61 6.83
N VAL A 185 3.30 -15.07 5.61
CA VAL A 185 3.91 -15.80 4.49
C VAL A 185 5.42 -15.95 4.69
N ARG A 186 6.13 -14.93 5.19
CA ARG A 186 7.55 -15.05 5.55
C ARG A 186 7.78 -16.20 6.53
N ASP A 187 7.02 -16.21 7.62
CA ASP A 187 7.17 -17.21 8.68
C ASP A 187 6.77 -18.59 8.17
N ALA A 188 5.71 -18.69 7.36
CA ALA A 188 5.30 -19.94 6.73
C ALA A 188 6.31 -20.49 5.71
N ILE A 189 7.06 -19.63 5.00
CA ILE A 189 8.16 -20.09 4.11
C ILE A 189 9.28 -20.71 4.94
N ALA A 190 9.67 -20.07 6.05
CA ALA A 190 10.68 -20.60 6.94
C ALA A 190 10.22 -21.93 7.57
N GLU A 191 8.97 -21.99 8.03
CA GLU A 191 8.36 -23.20 8.62
C GLU A 191 8.21 -24.35 7.62
N ALA A 192 7.84 -24.06 6.38
CA ALA A 192 7.63 -25.10 5.36
C ALA A 192 8.94 -25.76 4.91
N PHE A 193 10.04 -25.00 4.87
CA PHE A 193 11.24 -25.43 4.14
C PHE A 193 12.54 -25.42 4.94
N LEU A 194 12.61 -24.71 6.08
CA LEU A 194 13.87 -24.44 6.80
C LEU A 194 13.87 -24.94 8.25
N THR A 195 13.08 -25.96 8.58
CA THR A 195 13.06 -26.57 9.91
C THR A 195 14.20 -27.58 10.08
N SER A 196 14.49 -27.95 11.32
CA SER A 196 15.58 -28.88 11.64
C SER A 196 15.41 -30.28 11.03
N GLU A 197 14.18 -30.67 10.67
CA GLU A 197 13.86 -31.93 9.99
C GLU A 197 14.15 -31.88 8.47
N THR A 198 13.90 -30.76 7.79
CA THR A 198 14.24 -30.60 6.35
C THR A 198 15.75 -30.46 6.11
N ALA A 199 16.54 -30.10 7.12
CA ALA A 199 18.00 -30.09 7.04
C ALA A 199 18.66 -31.49 7.00
N HIS A 200 17.90 -32.56 7.32
CA HIS A 200 18.42 -33.92 7.50
C HIS A 200 18.21 -34.89 6.32
N ASP A 201 17.68 -34.44 5.18
CA ASP A 201 17.52 -35.29 3.97
C ASP A 201 18.84 -35.72 3.28
N GLY A 202 19.98 -35.57 3.98
CA GLY A 202 21.30 -36.09 3.61
C GLY A 202 21.97 -37.04 4.62
N ALA A 203 21.38 -37.33 5.79
CA ALA A 203 22.01 -38.19 6.78
C ALA A 203 21.00 -39.15 7.44
N GLU A 204 21.35 -40.45 7.39
CA GLU A 204 20.56 -41.57 7.91
C GLU A 204 19.99 -41.32 9.32
N SER A 205 18.71 -41.64 9.49
CA SER A 205 17.93 -41.52 10.71
C SER A 205 18.51 -42.33 11.88
N GLY A 206 18.82 -41.63 12.97
CA GLY A 206 18.97 -42.21 14.30
C GLY A 206 17.67 -42.03 15.08
N ASP A 207 17.06 -43.14 15.48
CA ASP A 207 15.92 -43.18 16.41
C ASP A 207 16.33 -42.55 17.75
N ASP A 208 15.84 -41.34 18.04
CA ASP A 208 15.68 -40.86 19.42
C ASP A 208 14.20 -40.44 19.60
N ASP A 209 13.47 -41.38 20.21
CA ASP A 209 12.09 -41.31 20.69
C ASP A 209 12.04 -40.44 21.96
N ASP A 210 11.70 -39.16 21.82
CA ASP A 210 11.17 -38.36 22.91
C ASP A 210 9.68 -38.07 22.63
N GLY A 211 8.82 -38.73 23.40
CA GLY A 211 7.36 -38.65 23.28
C GLY A 211 6.79 -37.26 23.61
N PRO A 212 5.52 -37.00 23.23
CA PRO A 212 4.95 -35.66 23.25
C PRO A 212 4.78 -35.14 24.67
N ALA A 213 5.27 -33.93 24.93
CA ALA A 213 4.95 -33.19 26.14
C ALA A 213 3.49 -32.72 26.06
N ASP A 214 2.64 -33.29 26.92
CA ASP A 214 1.27 -32.82 27.15
C ASP A 214 1.30 -31.37 27.70
N GLY A 215 0.98 -30.35 26.89
CA GLY A 215 0.69 -29.03 27.44
C GLY A 215 0.63 -27.80 26.52
N ASP A 216 1.42 -27.72 25.45
CA ASP A 216 1.54 -26.47 24.69
C ASP A 216 0.75 -26.50 23.38
N GLY A 217 0.20 -25.34 23.01
CA GLY A 217 -0.55 -25.16 21.78
C GLY A 217 0.31 -25.36 20.53
N PRO A 218 -0.21 -25.08 19.33
CA PRO A 218 0.61 -25.08 18.13
C PRO A 218 1.77 -24.07 18.28
N GLU A 219 2.98 -24.48 17.93
CA GLU A 219 4.20 -23.66 17.95
C GLU A 219 4.89 -23.73 16.59
N LEU A 220 5.58 -22.65 16.20
CA LEU A 220 6.47 -22.62 15.03
C LEU A 220 7.81 -23.25 15.39
N THR A 221 8.38 -24.03 14.49
CA THR A 221 9.62 -24.80 14.71
C THR A 221 10.82 -24.25 13.92
N ALA A 222 10.58 -23.36 12.95
CA ALA A 222 11.64 -22.69 12.21
C ALA A 222 12.52 -21.85 13.16
N PRO A 223 13.86 -21.97 13.07
CA PRO A 223 14.75 -21.19 13.92
C PRO A 223 14.78 -19.71 13.48
N ASP A 224 15.11 -18.81 14.41
CA ASP A 224 15.18 -17.36 14.16
C ASP A 224 16.08 -16.99 12.96
N ASP A 225 17.18 -17.75 12.75
CA ASP A 225 18.11 -17.49 11.64
C ASP A 225 17.53 -17.90 10.27
N ALA A 226 16.57 -18.83 10.22
CA ALA A 226 15.81 -19.16 9.03
C ALA A 226 14.84 -18.02 8.69
N VAL A 227 14.07 -17.53 9.67
CA VAL A 227 13.15 -16.40 9.48
C VAL A 227 13.90 -15.15 9.02
N ALA A 228 15.04 -14.85 9.65
CA ALA A 228 15.90 -13.73 9.25
C ALA A 228 16.49 -13.88 7.84
N ALA A 229 16.84 -15.11 7.42
CA ALA A 229 17.32 -15.35 6.06
C ALA A 229 16.23 -15.15 5.00
N VAL A 230 15.00 -15.61 5.28
CA VAL A 230 13.83 -15.36 4.42
C VAL A 230 13.54 -13.87 4.35
N GLU A 231 13.55 -13.17 5.49
CA GLU A 231 13.32 -11.72 5.55
C GLU A 231 14.33 -10.94 4.72
N ARG A 232 15.63 -11.21 4.89
CA ARG A 232 16.69 -10.58 4.07
C ARG A 232 16.44 -10.86 2.60
N ALA A 233 16.24 -12.12 2.21
CA ALA A 233 15.98 -12.44 0.80
C ALA A 233 14.76 -11.68 0.24
N LEU A 234 13.69 -11.50 1.02
CA LEU A 234 12.55 -10.67 0.63
C LEU A 234 12.90 -9.19 0.52
N GLN A 235 13.73 -8.64 1.41
CA GLN A 235 14.16 -7.25 1.38
C GLN A 235 14.93 -6.88 0.11
N VAL A 236 15.70 -7.81 -0.47
CA VAL A 236 16.49 -7.56 -1.69
C VAL A 236 15.82 -8.02 -2.99
N THR A 237 14.86 -8.94 -2.91
CA THR A 237 14.16 -9.47 -4.09
C THR A 237 12.75 -8.96 -4.26
N ASN A 238 12.06 -8.63 -3.17
CA ASN A 238 10.64 -8.28 -3.16
C ASN A 238 9.78 -9.27 -3.97
N ASP A 239 10.11 -10.57 -3.85
CA ASP A 239 9.47 -11.66 -4.57
C ASP A 239 9.34 -12.90 -3.68
N TYR A 240 8.20 -13.00 -3.00
CA TYR A 240 7.88 -14.11 -2.11
C TYR A 240 7.88 -15.46 -2.82
N GLY A 241 7.48 -15.51 -4.09
CA GLY A 241 7.45 -16.77 -4.84
C GLY A 241 8.86 -17.28 -5.14
N ARG A 242 9.77 -16.38 -5.53
CA ARG A 242 11.19 -16.70 -5.71
C ARG A 242 11.85 -17.11 -4.41
N VAL A 243 11.61 -16.38 -3.32
CA VAL A 243 12.17 -16.68 -2.00
C VAL A 243 11.69 -18.04 -1.50
N ALA A 244 10.41 -18.39 -1.69
CA ALA A 244 9.89 -19.70 -1.31
C ALA A 244 10.59 -20.84 -2.07
N VAL A 245 10.77 -20.70 -3.39
CA VAL A 245 11.49 -21.69 -4.21
C VAL A 245 12.95 -21.81 -3.78
N ARG A 246 13.63 -20.68 -3.55
CA ARG A 246 15.03 -20.67 -3.06
C ARG A 246 15.17 -21.32 -1.69
N ALA A 247 14.25 -21.03 -0.77
CA ALA A 247 14.22 -21.66 0.55
C ALA A 247 14.06 -23.18 0.44
N ARG A 248 13.15 -23.67 -0.41
CA ARG A 248 12.94 -25.10 -0.68
C ARG A 248 14.17 -25.77 -1.31
N ASP A 249 14.75 -25.17 -2.34
CA ASP A 249 15.75 -25.84 -3.19
C ASP A 249 17.18 -25.69 -2.66
N GLU A 250 17.49 -24.58 -2.00
CA GLU A 250 18.87 -24.19 -1.65
C GLU A 250 19.02 -23.80 -0.17
N GLY A 251 17.92 -23.83 0.59
CA GLY A 251 17.92 -23.55 2.03
C GLY A 251 18.41 -22.13 2.38
N ILE A 252 18.86 -21.97 3.63
CA ILE A 252 19.42 -20.72 4.15
C ILE A 252 20.63 -20.25 3.33
N ALA A 253 21.43 -21.18 2.78
CA ALA A 253 22.61 -20.82 1.99
C ALA A 253 22.22 -20.08 0.70
N GLY A 254 21.27 -20.62 -0.08
CA GLY A 254 20.79 -19.95 -1.30
C GLY A 254 20.08 -18.63 -1.02
N LEU A 255 19.33 -18.53 0.08
CA LEU A 255 18.71 -17.27 0.50
C LEU A 255 19.74 -16.17 0.80
N ARG A 256 20.89 -16.53 1.37
CA ARG A 256 21.98 -15.57 1.67
C ARG A 256 22.74 -15.11 0.42
N GLU A 257 22.65 -15.85 -0.67
CA GLU A 257 23.24 -15.47 -1.96
C GLU A 257 22.39 -14.45 -2.72
N GLU A 258 21.14 -14.22 -2.31
CA GLU A 258 20.29 -13.19 -2.91
C GLU A 258 20.87 -11.79 -2.67
N SER A 259 20.84 -10.96 -3.71
CA SER A 259 21.37 -9.58 -3.70
C SER A 259 20.38 -8.64 -4.39
N LEU A 260 20.62 -7.34 -4.25
CA LEU A 260 19.88 -6.34 -5.02
C LEU A 260 20.15 -6.53 -6.51
N ARG A 261 19.15 -6.23 -7.32
CA ARG A 261 19.27 -6.22 -8.78
C ARG A 261 18.78 -4.90 -9.32
N VAL A 262 19.64 -4.19 -10.05
CA VAL A 262 19.25 -2.95 -10.74
C VAL A 262 18.09 -3.23 -11.70
N GLY A 263 17.04 -2.42 -11.63
CA GLY A 263 15.77 -2.62 -12.35
C GLY A 263 14.72 -3.45 -11.61
N ARG A 264 15.03 -3.95 -10.41
CA ARG A 264 14.04 -4.57 -9.52
C ARG A 264 13.82 -3.68 -8.28
N PRO A 265 12.71 -2.95 -8.18
CA PRO A 265 12.47 -2.10 -7.02
C PRO A 265 12.25 -2.90 -5.74
N VAL A 266 12.78 -2.37 -4.63
CA VAL A 266 12.62 -2.91 -3.28
C VAL A 266 11.81 -1.96 -2.42
N GLN A 267 11.20 -2.48 -1.37
CA GLN A 267 10.43 -1.67 -0.43
C GLN A 267 11.31 -0.58 0.21
N ALA A 268 10.75 0.61 0.34
CA ALA A 268 11.45 1.72 0.97
C ALA A 268 11.52 1.55 2.50
N MET A 269 12.67 1.83 3.11
CA MET A 269 12.79 1.95 4.57
C MET A 269 11.92 3.10 5.09
N LEU A 270 11.20 2.89 6.18
CA LEU A 270 10.21 3.82 6.71
C LEU A 270 10.68 4.46 8.02
N ALA A 271 10.04 5.58 8.37
CA ALA A 271 10.34 6.32 9.59
C ALA A 271 9.15 6.36 10.56
N GLN A 272 9.45 6.34 11.86
CA GLN A 272 8.47 6.62 12.92
C GLN A 272 8.45 8.12 13.24
N ALA A 273 7.42 8.62 13.93
CA ALA A 273 7.47 9.97 14.46
C ALA A 273 8.37 10.01 15.70
N GLY A 274 9.13 11.09 15.91
CA GLY A 274 10.00 11.24 17.08
C GLY A 274 10.43 12.68 17.35
N THR A 275 11.10 12.89 18.47
CA THR A 275 11.69 14.19 18.87
C THR A 275 13.21 14.18 18.77
N ALA A 276 13.81 15.38 18.77
CA ALA A 276 15.27 15.53 18.81
C ALA A 276 15.89 14.85 20.05
N THR A 277 15.22 14.96 21.21
CA THR A 277 15.65 14.30 22.44
C THR A 277 15.58 12.79 22.31
N ASP A 278 14.48 12.24 21.78
CA ASP A 278 14.35 10.79 21.59
C ASP A 278 15.45 10.24 20.67
N ALA A 279 15.77 10.98 19.60
CA ALA A 279 16.82 10.61 18.66
C ALA A 279 18.21 10.62 19.33
N LEU A 280 18.55 11.67 20.06
CA LEU A 280 19.84 11.77 20.77
C LEU A 280 19.98 10.71 21.87
N ASP A 281 18.91 10.44 22.62
CA ASP A 281 18.92 9.41 23.65
C ASP A 281 19.10 8.01 23.06
N ALA A 282 18.57 7.77 21.85
CA ALA A 282 18.65 6.48 21.17
C ALA A 282 19.98 6.27 20.43
N PHE A 283 20.48 7.29 19.73
CA PHE A 283 21.60 7.15 18.77
C PHE A 283 22.91 7.78 19.30
N GLY A 284 22.85 8.67 20.28
CA GLY A 284 23.98 9.48 20.74
C GLY A 284 24.31 10.64 19.81
N GLU A 285 24.62 10.35 18.54
CA GLU A 285 24.74 11.32 17.45
C GLU A 285 23.64 11.07 16.41
N VAL A 286 23.16 12.14 15.77
CA VAL A 286 22.00 12.08 14.86
C VAL A 286 22.40 12.66 13.52
N ALA A 287 22.20 11.90 12.44
CA ALA A 287 22.25 12.43 11.08
C ALA A 287 20.93 13.16 10.79
N VAL A 288 21.00 14.46 10.55
CA VAL A 288 19.86 15.34 10.28
C VAL A 288 19.83 15.67 8.80
N GLU A 289 18.68 15.46 8.18
CA GLU A 289 18.40 15.82 6.79
C GLU A 289 17.07 16.56 6.71
N THR A 290 16.90 17.38 5.68
CA THR A 290 15.60 17.98 5.35
C THR A 290 14.56 16.91 5.05
N LYS A 291 13.39 17.02 5.66
CA LYS A 291 12.21 16.24 5.27
C LYS A 291 11.48 16.97 4.13
N PHE A 292 11.91 16.69 2.90
CA PHE A 292 11.31 17.29 1.70
C PHE A 292 9.79 17.02 1.60
N ASP A 293 9.05 18.02 1.09
CA ASP A 293 7.64 17.90 0.72
C ASP A 293 7.54 17.56 -0.77
N GLY A 294 7.47 16.27 -1.09
CA GLY A 294 7.53 15.79 -2.47
C GLY A 294 6.92 14.41 -2.66
N ALA A 295 7.42 13.70 -3.65
CA ALA A 295 7.12 12.29 -3.84
C ALA A 295 8.42 11.46 -3.88
N ARG A 296 8.53 10.52 -2.95
CA ARG A 296 9.64 9.56 -2.91
C ARG A 296 9.73 8.73 -4.19
N VAL A 297 10.96 8.61 -4.71
CA VAL A 297 11.31 7.79 -5.86
C VAL A 297 12.54 6.94 -5.55
N GLN A 298 12.53 5.70 -6.03
CA GLN A 298 13.70 4.84 -6.11
C GLN A 298 14.22 4.85 -7.54
N VAL A 299 15.47 5.28 -7.73
CA VAL A 299 16.14 5.41 -9.02
C VAL A 299 16.96 4.16 -9.27
N HIS A 300 16.67 3.41 -10.32
CA HIS A 300 17.52 2.32 -10.81
C HIS A 300 18.12 2.73 -12.12
N TYR A 301 19.43 2.64 -12.25
CA TYR A 301 20.10 2.97 -13.50
C TYR A 301 21.24 2.02 -13.75
N ALA A 302 21.27 1.44 -14.95
CA ALA A 302 22.41 0.68 -15.46
C ALA A 302 22.82 1.27 -16.84
N PRO A 303 24.00 1.88 -16.95
CA PRO A 303 24.48 2.45 -18.21
C PRO A 303 24.84 1.35 -19.22
N HIS A 304 24.89 1.74 -20.49
CA HIS A 304 25.17 0.81 -21.58
C HIS A 304 26.59 0.23 -21.51
N GLY A 305 26.70 -1.09 -21.44
CA GLY A 305 27.97 -1.81 -21.37
C GLY A 305 28.42 -2.22 -19.96
N ALA A 306 27.65 -1.91 -18.92
CA ALA A 306 27.81 -2.57 -17.61
C ALA A 306 27.38 -4.03 -17.74
N GLU A 307 28.16 -4.96 -17.17
CA GLU A 307 27.83 -6.39 -17.18
C GLU A 307 26.49 -6.60 -16.47
N ALA A 308 25.52 -7.22 -17.15
CA ALA A 308 24.27 -7.61 -16.53
C ALA A 308 24.54 -8.86 -15.68
N ASP A 309 24.01 -8.90 -14.46
CA ASP A 309 24.15 -10.06 -13.59
C ASP A 309 23.41 -11.29 -14.19
N ASP A 310 24.19 -12.32 -14.52
CA ASP A 310 23.88 -13.49 -15.38
C ASP A 310 22.89 -14.51 -14.74
N GLY A 311 22.07 -14.11 -13.77
CA GLY A 311 21.44 -15.05 -12.83
C GLY A 311 19.99 -15.49 -13.04
N VAL A 312 19.20 -14.96 -14.00
CA VAL A 312 17.78 -15.37 -14.17
C VAL A 312 17.39 -15.43 -15.66
N PRO A 313 16.71 -16.51 -16.12
CA PRO A 313 16.26 -16.62 -17.51
C PRO A 313 15.28 -15.51 -17.88
N ASP A 314 15.42 -15.02 -19.12
CA ASP A 314 14.45 -14.20 -19.85
C ASP A 314 13.01 -14.65 -19.57
N GLY A 315 12.22 -13.78 -18.93
CA GLY A 315 10.82 -14.08 -18.65
C GLY A 315 9.97 -12.84 -18.38
N ASP A 316 10.43 -11.92 -17.52
CA ASP A 316 9.58 -10.81 -17.08
C ASP A 316 10.32 -9.48 -16.85
N ALA A 317 11.64 -9.40 -17.09
CA ALA A 317 12.36 -8.12 -17.10
C ALA A 317 12.28 -7.46 -18.49
N PRO A 318 11.95 -6.16 -18.62
CA PRO A 318 12.05 -5.44 -19.88
C PRO A 318 13.54 -5.19 -20.19
N GLY A 319 14.19 -6.17 -20.82
CA GLY A 319 15.59 -6.10 -21.23
C GLY A 319 16.28 -7.45 -21.03
N GLY A 320 16.45 -8.20 -22.12
CA GLY A 320 17.23 -9.44 -22.12
C GLY A 320 18.73 -9.18 -21.93
N GLU A 321 19.49 -10.26 -21.78
CA GLU A 321 20.94 -10.25 -21.56
C GLU A 321 21.68 -9.19 -22.40
N GLY A 322 22.34 -8.23 -21.71
CA GLY A 322 23.20 -7.22 -22.33
C GLY A 322 22.53 -5.91 -22.79
N THR A 323 21.27 -5.65 -22.47
CA THR A 323 20.63 -4.35 -22.76
C THR A 323 20.73 -3.40 -21.57
N ALA A 324 21.25 -2.18 -21.80
CA ALA A 324 21.15 -1.07 -20.86
C ALA A 324 19.69 -0.89 -20.39
N LEU A 325 19.46 -0.88 -19.08
CA LEU A 325 18.13 -0.65 -18.52
C LEU A 325 17.63 0.78 -18.83
N GLY A 326 18.57 1.74 -18.97
CA GLY A 326 18.27 3.16 -18.87
C GLY A 326 17.81 3.53 -17.44
N PRO A 327 17.61 4.82 -17.11
CA PRO A 327 17.11 5.19 -15.80
C PRO A 327 15.64 4.76 -15.67
N ARG A 328 15.32 4.12 -14.54
CA ARG A 328 13.97 3.73 -14.13
C ARG A 328 13.66 4.39 -12.81
N LEU A 329 12.47 4.94 -12.70
CA LEU A 329 12.00 5.64 -11.52
C LEU A 329 10.77 4.92 -10.99
N TYR A 330 10.86 4.44 -9.75
CA TYR A 330 9.75 3.78 -9.08
C TYR A 330 9.22 4.64 -7.94
N SER A 331 7.90 4.76 -7.83
CA SER A 331 7.26 5.47 -6.72
C SER A 331 7.52 4.76 -5.39
N ARG A 332 7.13 5.38 -4.28
CA ARG A 332 7.09 4.73 -2.95
C ARG A 332 6.42 3.34 -2.95
N ASN A 333 5.37 3.18 -3.76
CA ASN A 333 4.62 1.93 -3.86
C ASN A 333 5.11 1.04 -5.02
N MET A 334 6.27 1.39 -5.58
CA MET A 334 6.97 0.69 -6.65
C MET A 334 6.29 0.75 -8.01
N ASP A 335 5.37 1.70 -8.21
CA ASP A 335 4.81 1.98 -9.53
C ASP A 335 5.90 2.60 -10.43
N ASP A 336 6.00 2.14 -11.68
CA ASP A 336 6.92 2.75 -12.66
C ASP A 336 6.38 4.13 -13.08
N VAL A 337 7.12 5.17 -12.70
CA VAL A 337 6.85 6.58 -13.01
C VAL A 337 7.88 7.18 -13.97
N THR A 338 8.70 6.34 -14.61
CA THR A 338 9.80 6.74 -15.51
C THR A 338 9.30 7.68 -16.61
N ASP A 339 8.25 7.28 -17.32
CA ASP A 339 7.71 8.05 -18.46
C ASP A 339 7.08 9.40 -18.02
N ALA A 340 6.65 9.51 -16.76
CA ALA A 340 6.04 10.73 -16.24
C ALA A 340 7.07 11.84 -15.91
N LEU A 341 8.35 11.44 -15.77
CA LEU A 341 9.44 12.27 -15.24
C LEU A 341 10.67 12.29 -16.17
N PRO A 342 10.51 12.59 -17.47
CA PRO A 342 11.62 12.52 -18.43
C PRO A 342 12.79 13.44 -18.06
N GLU A 343 12.54 14.60 -17.43
CA GLU A 343 13.61 15.50 -16.98
C GLU A 343 14.48 14.90 -15.88
N ILE A 344 13.93 14.05 -15.00
CA ILE A 344 14.69 13.36 -13.95
C ILE A 344 15.49 12.21 -14.57
N VAL A 345 14.89 11.49 -15.53
CA VAL A 345 15.57 10.45 -16.31
C VAL A 345 16.78 11.04 -17.05
N GLU A 346 16.60 12.13 -17.78
CA GLU A 346 17.67 12.86 -18.46
C GLU A 346 18.75 13.32 -17.47
N PHE A 347 18.35 13.92 -16.34
CA PHE A 347 19.28 14.40 -15.32
C PHE A 347 20.19 13.30 -14.75
N VAL A 348 19.63 12.12 -14.46
CA VAL A 348 20.37 10.96 -13.94
C VAL A 348 21.28 10.38 -15.02
N ALA A 349 20.77 10.17 -16.24
CA ALA A 349 21.55 9.60 -17.34
C ALA A 349 22.78 10.45 -17.71
N ASP A 350 22.68 11.78 -17.57
CA ASP A 350 23.76 12.72 -17.89
C ASP A 350 24.89 12.77 -16.82
N ARG A 351 24.64 12.23 -15.61
CA ARG A 351 25.53 12.39 -14.45
C ARG A 351 26.07 11.10 -13.88
N VAL A 352 25.31 10.01 -13.98
CA VAL A 352 25.69 8.71 -13.43
C VAL A 352 26.29 7.86 -14.54
N ASP A 353 27.45 7.25 -14.28
CA ASP A 353 28.18 6.41 -15.24
C ASP A 353 28.37 4.95 -14.74
N ALA A 354 27.72 4.57 -13.64
CA ALA A 354 27.77 3.22 -13.06
C ALA A 354 26.37 2.69 -12.72
N PRO A 355 26.21 1.35 -12.56
CA PRO A 355 24.98 0.78 -12.01
C PRO A 355 24.68 1.32 -10.61
N VAL A 356 23.49 1.87 -10.39
CA VAL A 356 23.08 2.39 -9.08
C VAL A 356 21.63 2.07 -8.74
N ILE A 357 21.36 1.98 -7.43
CA ILE A 357 20.03 2.09 -6.84
C ILE A 357 20.07 3.22 -5.81
N LEU A 358 19.37 4.32 -6.08
CA LEU A 358 19.30 5.49 -5.20
C LEU A 358 17.89 5.65 -4.65
N ASP A 359 17.78 6.18 -3.45
CA ASP A 359 16.52 6.54 -2.82
C ASP A 359 16.48 8.06 -2.63
N GLY A 360 15.36 8.68 -2.99
CA GLY A 360 15.27 10.14 -3.06
C GLY A 360 13.86 10.68 -3.07
N GLU A 361 13.73 11.99 -2.97
CA GLU A 361 12.49 12.72 -3.10
C GLU A 361 12.50 13.57 -4.38
N VAL A 362 11.42 13.50 -5.17
CA VAL A 362 11.19 14.46 -6.26
C VAL A 362 10.30 15.57 -5.73
N VAL A 363 10.79 16.80 -5.83
CA VAL A 363 10.13 18.03 -5.34
C VAL A 363 9.77 18.91 -6.52
N ALA A 364 8.55 19.43 -6.53
CA ALA A 364 8.13 20.45 -7.48
C ALA A 364 8.66 21.81 -7.04
N VAL A 365 9.10 22.64 -7.98
CA VAL A 365 9.65 23.97 -7.68
C VAL A 365 9.12 25.00 -8.66
N ASP A 366 9.05 26.25 -8.21
CA ASP A 366 8.73 27.39 -9.06
C ASP A 366 9.95 27.94 -9.83
N ASP A 367 9.77 29.06 -10.54
CA ASP A 367 10.79 29.71 -11.35
C ASP A 367 11.94 30.32 -10.52
N ASP A 368 11.66 30.71 -9.27
CA ASP A 368 12.65 31.24 -8.33
C ASP A 368 13.40 30.11 -7.61
N GLY A 369 12.82 28.91 -7.66
CA GLY A 369 13.37 27.68 -7.14
C GLY A 369 12.87 27.34 -5.74
N ASP A 370 11.79 27.96 -5.29
CA ASP A 370 11.14 27.63 -4.03
C ASP A 370 10.27 26.37 -4.22
N PRO A 371 10.15 25.49 -3.20
CA PRO A 371 9.35 24.29 -3.31
C PRO A 371 7.86 24.61 -3.42
N LEU A 372 7.20 23.86 -4.29
CA LEU A 372 5.75 23.83 -4.45
C LEU A 372 5.17 22.64 -3.68
N PRO A 373 3.89 22.71 -3.27
CA PRO A 373 3.24 21.62 -2.54
C PRO A 373 3.31 20.28 -3.28
N PHE A 374 3.44 19.17 -2.54
CA PHE A 374 3.55 17.81 -3.12
C PHE A 374 2.46 17.45 -4.15
N GLN A 375 1.27 18.06 -4.07
CA GLN A 375 0.17 17.85 -5.03
C GLN A 375 0.62 18.16 -6.47
N GLU A 376 1.51 19.12 -6.65
CA GLU A 376 2.05 19.47 -7.97
C GLU A 376 2.90 18.32 -8.54
N VAL A 377 3.61 17.57 -7.68
CA VAL A 377 4.33 16.35 -8.08
C VAL A 377 3.35 15.22 -8.44
N LEU A 378 2.28 15.03 -7.65
CA LEU A 378 1.29 13.97 -7.94
C LEU A 378 0.53 14.19 -9.25
N ARG A 379 0.29 15.45 -9.64
CA ARG A 379 -0.28 15.80 -10.95
C ARG A 379 0.60 15.32 -12.12
N ARG A 380 1.92 15.21 -11.90
CA ARG A 380 2.87 14.66 -12.87
C ARG A 380 2.82 13.14 -12.90
N PHE A 381 2.92 12.48 -11.74
CA PHE A 381 3.01 11.01 -11.63
C PHE A 381 1.82 10.27 -12.27
N ARG A 382 0.61 10.84 -12.17
CA ARG A 382 -0.61 10.19 -12.67
C ARG A 382 -0.83 10.36 -14.18
N ARG A 383 -0.04 11.16 -14.88
CA ARG A 383 -0.28 11.49 -16.30
C ARG A 383 0.53 10.62 -17.25
N LYS A 384 -0.15 10.16 -18.30
CA LYS A 384 0.43 9.40 -19.42
C LYS A 384 0.46 10.18 -20.74
N HIS A 385 -0.07 11.41 -20.76
CA HIS A 385 -0.21 12.26 -21.95
C HIS A 385 0.12 13.73 -21.63
N ASP A 386 0.51 14.51 -22.64
CA ASP A 386 0.89 15.94 -22.55
C ASP A 386 2.03 16.24 -21.56
N ILE A 387 3.01 15.35 -21.46
CA ILE A 387 4.14 15.46 -20.53
C ILE A 387 4.99 16.71 -20.83
N ASP A 388 5.28 16.99 -22.11
CA ASP A 388 6.07 18.16 -22.53
C ASP A 388 5.46 19.49 -22.04
N ARG A 389 4.14 19.63 -22.15
CA ARG A 389 3.42 20.82 -21.67
C ARG A 389 3.50 20.96 -20.15
N MET A 390 3.46 19.83 -19.43
CA MET A 390 3.54 19.86 -17.96
C MET A 390 4.96 20.14 -17.46
N ARG A 391 5.98 19.68 -18.19
CA ARG A 391 7.38 20.03 -17.92
C ARG A 391 7.61 21.54 -17.96
N GLU A 392 6.94 22.25 -18.88
CA GLU A 392 6.99 23.72 -18.93
C GLU A 392 6.23 24.40 -17.79
N ALA A 393 5.25 23.73 -17.17
CA ALA A 393 4.38 24.32 -16.16
C ALA A 393 4.83 24.04 -14.72
N VAL A 394 5.51 22.91 -14.48
CA VAL A 394 5.96 22.48 -13.15
C VAL A 394 7.38 21.91 -13.29
N SER A 395 8.36 22.65 -12.79
CA SER A 395 9.75 22.19 -12.71
C SER A 395 9.92 21.18 -11.57
N LEU A 396 10.71 20.14 -11.80
CA LEU A 396 10.98 19.09 -10.80
C LEU A 396 12.47 19.03 -10.47
N ARG A 397 12.78 18.75 -9.21
CA ARG A 397 14.15 18.48 -8.73
C ARG A 397 14.19 17.18 -7.95
N LEU A 398 15.26 16.42 -8.16
CA LEU A 398 15.58 15.23 -7.38
C LEU A 398 16.46 15.63 -6.18
N HIS A 399 16.07 15.16 -5.00
CA HIS A 399 16.85 15.20 -3.77
C HIS A 399 17.07 13.76 -3.30
N ALA A 400 18.14 13.13 -3.77
CA ALA A 400 18.52 11.79 -3.35
C ALA A 400 19.08 11.84 -1.92
N PHE A 401 18.70 10.91 -1.05
CA PHE A 401 19.11 10.90 0.36
C PHE A 401 19.70 9.56 0.81
N ASP A 402 19.71 8.53 -0.05
CA ASP A 402 20.38 7.26 0.24
C ASP A 402 20.89 6.58 -1.04
N CYS A 403 21.89 5.69 -0.89
CA CYS A 403 22.45 4.85 -1.95
C CYS A 403 22.44 3.39 -1.50
N LEU A 404 21.62 2.57 -2.16
CA LEU A 404 21.38 1.17 -1.78
C LEU A 404 22.33 0.21 -2.51
N HIS A 405 22.76 0.59 -3.71
CA HIS A 405 23.66 -0.18 -4.55
C HIS A 405 24.47 0.77 -5.44
N ALA A 406 25.76 0.51 -5.61
CA ALA A 406 26.60 1.24 -6.54
C ALA A 406 27.76 0.38 -7.08
N ASP A 407 27.92 0.36 -8.40
CA ASP A 407 29.03 -0.30 -9.11
C ASP A 407 29.23 -1.78 -8.74
N GLY A 408 28.11 -2.50 -8.52
CA GLY A 408 28.13 -3.92 -8.14
C GLY A 408 28.16 -4.18 -6.64
N ASP A 409 28.37 -3.17 -5.80
CA ASP A 409 28.36 -3.29 -4.35
C ASP A 409 26.95 -3.02 -3.79
N ASP A 410 26.38 -4.00 -3.08
CA ASP A 410 25.19 -3.80 -2.25
C ASP A 410 25.58 -3.09 -0.94
N LEU A 411 24.92 -1.98 -0.65
CA LEU A 411 25.27 -1.10 0.47
C LEU A 411 24.29 -1.19 1.65
N LEU A 412 23.29 -2.08 1.60
CA LEU A 412 22.24 -2.14 2.63
C LEU A 412 22.79 -2.34 4.04
N ASP A 413 23.83 -3.16 4.20
CA ASP A 413 24.44 -3.46 5.49
C ASP A 413 25.47 -2.40 5.94
N GLU A 414 25.81 -1.44 5.07
CA GLU A 414 26.75 -0.36 5.39
C GLU A 414 26.07 0.74 6.23
N PRO A 415 26.81 1.44 7.11
CA PRO A 415 26.31 2.60 7.85
C PRO A 415 25.74 3.69 6.93
N LEU A 416 24.69 4.40 7.38
CA LEU A 416 24.09 5.51 6.64
C LEU A 416 25.12 6.52 6.13
N THR A 417 26.10 6.87 6.96
CA THR A 417 27.16 7.81 6.58
C THR A 417 27.98 7.32 5.38
N ALA A 418 28.34 6.03 5.35
CA ALA A 418 29.05 5.43 4.22
C ALA A 418 28.19 5.37 2.95
N ARG A 419 26.90 5.06 3.07
CA ARG A 419 25.95 5.09 1.94
C ARG A 419 25.78 6.50 1.38
N HIS A 420 25.72 7.51 2.26
CA HIS A 420 25.61 8.92 1.87
C HIS A 420 26.90 9.44 1.19
N GLU A 421 28.07 9.03 1.67
CA GLU A 421 29.35 9.31 0.98
C GLU A 421 29.36 8.74 -0.44
N ARG A 422 28.90 7.49 -0.63
CA ARG A 422 28.74 6.88 -1.95
C ARG A 422 27.72 7.64 -2.82
N LEU A 423 26.59 8.06 -2.25
CA LEU A 423 25.62 8.89 -2.96
C LEU A 423 26.27 10.18 -3.51
N HIS A 424 27.03 10.89 -2.68
CA HIS A 424 27.69 12.13 -3.07
C HIS A 424 28.79 11.91 -4.13
N GLU A 425 29.40 10.73 -4.19
CA GLU A 425 30.35 10.37 -5.25
C GLU A 425 29.67 10.31 -6.63
N PHE A 426 28.50 9.68 -6.72
CA PHE A 426 27.81 9.44 -8.00
C PHE A 426 26.85 10.55 -8.42
N LEU A 427 26.25 11.28 -7.48
CA LEU A 427 25.24 12.29 -7.78
C LEU A 427 25.30 13.51 -6.83
N PRO A 428 26.44 14.23 -6.77
CA PRO A 428 26.64 15.33 -5.82
C PRO A 428 25.62 16.47 -5.98
N ASP A 429 25.19 16.76 -7.21
CA ASP A 429 24.26 17.86 -7.51
C ASP A 429 22.83 17.62 -6.98
N ALA A 430 22.48 16.37 -6.65
CA ALA A 430 21.16 16.00 -6.13
C ALA A 430 21.22 15.32 -4.76
N ALA A 431 22.41 15.09 -4.20
CA ALA A 431 22.55 14.54 -2.85
C ALA A 431 21.98 15.54 -1.83
N ALA A 432 21.07 15.08 -0.98
CA ALA A 432 20.52 15.84 0.12
C ALA A 432 21.64 16.12 1.13
N ASP A 433 21.64 17.32 1.70
CA ASP A 433 22.58 17.66 2.76
C ASP A 433 22.33 16.81 4.01
N LEU A 434 23.41 16.26 4.58
CA LEU A 434 23.40 15.47 5.81
C LEU A 434 24.34 16.12 6.83
N THR A 435 23.80 16.50 7.97
CA THR A 435 24.55 17.08 9.10
C THR A 435 24.49 16.15 10.30
N VAL A 436 25.65 15.73 10.82
CA VAL A 436 25.69 14.96 12.08
C VAL A 436 25.69 15.93 13.27
N ALA A 437 24.67 15.83 14.11
CA ALA A 437 24.46 16.67 15.28
C ALA A 437 24.50 15.83 16.57
N ALA A 438 25.06 16.41 17.63
CA ALA A 438 25.19 15.78 18.95
C ALA A 438 24.39 16.53 20.05
N ASP A 439 23.58 17.51 19.67
CA ASP A 439 22.81 18.35 20.58
C ASP A 439 21.52 18.87 19.93
N THR A 440 20.54 19.23 20.77
CA THR A 440 19.22 19.67 20.32
C THR A 440 19.21 21.04 19.64
N ASP A 441 20.16 21.92 19.97
CA ASP A 441 20.19 23.27 19.41
C ASP A 441 20.63 23.23 17.93
N SER A 442 21.61 22.37 17.62
CA SER A 442 22.04 22.08 16.26
C SER A 442 20.90 21.46 15.43
N ILE A 443 20.20 20.45 15.98
CA ILE A 443 19.03 19.84 15.30
C ILE A 443 17.94 20.89 15.05
N ALA A 444 17.64 21.74 16.04
CA ALA A 444 16.63 22.80 15.90
C ALA A 444 17.02 23.90 14.90
N ALA A 445 18.32 24.10 14.64
CA ALA A 445 18.79 25.01 13.61
C ALA A 445 18.51 24.45 12.20
N GLU A 446 18.79 23.16 11.99
CA GLU A 446 18.46 22.45 10.73
C GLU A 446 16.94 22.36 10.52
N GLU A 447 16.17 22.06 11.57
CA GLU A 447 14.70 22.05 11.52
C GLU A 447 14.14 23.40 11.08
N ARG A 448 14.66 24.50 11.64
CA ARG A 448 14.24 25.85 11.24
C ARG A 448 14.62 26.16 9.79
N ALA A 449 15.82 25.79 9.36
CA ALA A 449 16.27 26.01 8.00
C ALA A 449 15.39 25.25 6.99
N ALA A 450 15.02 24.00 7.29
CA ALA A 450 14.12 23.21 6.45
C ALA A 450 12.72 23.82 6.33
N LEU A 451 12.17 24.33 7.44
CA LEU A 451 10.86 24.99 7.47
C LEU A 451 10.88 26.34 6.76
N ASP A 452 11.92 27.15 6.98
CA ASP A 452 12.11 28.44 6.30
C ASP A 452 12.29 28.26 4.78
N ALA A 453 12.81 27.10 4.35
CA ALA A 453 12.91 26.70 2.95
C ALA A 453 11.60 26.11 2.38
N GLY A 454 10.53 25.97 3.17
CA GLY A 454 9.22 25.49 2.70
C GLY A 454 9.04 23.97 2.70
N HIS A 455 9.84 23.22 3.46
CA HIS A 455 9.72 21.76 3.57
C HIS A 455 9.01 21.32 4.88
N GLU A 456 8.74 20.02 5.04
CA GLU A 456 7.87 19.52 6.12
C GLU A 456 8.51 19.50 7.53
N GLY A 457 9.83 19.70 7.61
CA GLY A 457 10.63 19.55 8.84
C GLY A 457 11.93 18.80 8.57
N VAL A 458 12.34 17.92 9.49
CA VAL A 458 13.59 17.15 9.38
C VAL A 458 13.40 15.65 9.58
N MET A 459 14.26 14.89 8.93
CA MET A 459 14.51 13.48 9.20
C MET A 459 15.68 13.39 10.19
N LEU A 460 15.52 12.58 11.23
CA LEU A 460 16.51 12.28 12.24
C LEU A 460 16.88 10.80 12.10
N LYS A 461 18.08 10.51 11.64
CA LYS A 461 18.52 9.15 11.32
C LYS A 461 19.69 8.74 12.20
N ASN A 462 19.74 7.45 12.54
CA ASN A 462 20.91 6.84 13.17
C ASN A 462 22.07 6.77 12.14
N PRO A 463 23.21 7.43 12.38
CA PRO A 463 24.32 7.50 11.42
C PRO A 463 24.99 6.14 11.17
N ASP A 464 24.86 5.20 12.10
CA ASP A 464 25.48 3.87 12.07
C ASP A 464 24.52 2.78 11.57
N ALA A 465 23.26 3.12 11.29
CA ALA A 465 22.25 2.13 10.91
C ALA A 465 22.40 1.64 9.47
N ALA A 466 22.21 0.33 9.29
CA ALA A 466 21.93 -0.30 7.99
C ALA A 466 20.62 0.24 7.39
N TYR A 467 20.44 0.04 6.08
CA TYR A 467 19.16 0.26 5.42
C TYR A 467 18.34 -1.02 5.45
N THR A 468 17.13 -0.97 6.01
CA THR A 468 16.23 -2.13 6.11
C THR A 468 14.99 -1.92 5.22
N PRO A 469 14.98 -2.46 3.98
CA PRO A 469 13.85 -2.33 3.06
C PRO A 469 12.52 -2.76 3.70
N GLY A 470 11.48 -1.93 3.57
CA GLY A 470 10.13 -2.23 4.07
C GLY A 470 9.92 -2.14 5.58
N ASP A 471 11.00 -2.07 6.35
CA ASP A 471 10.92 -1.97 7.80
C ASP A 471 10.51 -0.55 8.25
N ARG A 472 9.77 -0.50 9.36
CA ARG A 472 9.42 0.74 10.08
C ARG A 472 10.03 0.71 11.47
N GLY A 473 11.35 0.49 11.52
CA GLY A 473 12.15 0.55 12.72
C GLY A 473 12.28 1.95 13.32
N ARG A 474 13.08 2.05 14.38
CA ARG A 474 13.33 3.31 15.08
C ARG A 474 14.58 4.04 14.61
N ASP A 475 15.35 3.48 13.67
CA ASP A 475 16.57 4.10 13.17
C ASP A 475 16.32 5.39 12.38
N TRP A 476 15.12 5.54 11.79
CA TRP A 476 14.69 6.76 11.14
C TRP A 476 13.48 7.34 11.86
N LEU A 477 13.59 8.60 12.28
CA LEU A 477 12.52 9.37 12.89
C LEU A 477 12.20 10.59 12.01
N LYS A 478 10.91 10.86 11.80
CA LYS A 478 10.43 12.10 11.19
C LYS A 478 10.02 13.08 12.30
N ARG A 479 10.58 14.28 12.26
CA ARG A 479 10.20 15.40 13.10
C ARG A 479 9.54 16.46 12.23
N LYS A 480 8.24 16.64 12.46
CA LYS A 480 7.46 17.74 11.91
C LYS A 480 7.16 18.73 13.05
N PRO A 481 6.85 20.00 12.74
CA PRO A 481 6.22 20.90 13.70
C PRO A 481 4.99 20.23 14.32
N ASP A 482 4.65 20.62 15.54
CA ASP A 482 3.40 20.18 16.15
C ASP A 482 2.23 20.64 15.28
N VAL A 483 1.38 19.69 14.87
CA VAL A 483 0.24 19.96 13.98
C VAL A 483 -0.79 20.82 14.71
N GLU A 484 -1.24 21.87 14.03
CA GLU A 484 -2.37 22.67 14.48
C GLU A 484 -3.62 21.75 14.57
N THR A 485 -4.45 21.96 15.60
CA THR A 485 -5.68 21.19 15.77
C THR A 485 -6.92 22.03 15.48
N LEU A 486 -7.97 21.35 15.06
CA LEU A 486 -9.30 21.90 14.85
C LEU A 486 -10.29 21.16 15.73
N ASP A 487 -11.10 21.91 16.46
CA ASP A 487 -12.23 21.35 17.20
C ASP A 487 -13.44 21.31 16.27
N ALA A 488 -13.78 20.13 15.75
CA ALA A 488 -14.83 19.93 14.76
C ALA A 488 -16.01 19.12 15.32
N VAL A 489 -17.19 19.38 14.78
CA VAL A 489 -18.43 18.66 15.14
C VAL A 489 -18.58 17.42 14.27
N VAL A 490 -18.96 16.30 14.87
CA VAL A 490 -19.30 15.07 14.14
C VAL A 490 -20.75 15.15 13.67
N VAL A 491 -20.96 15.16 12.35
CA VAL A 491 -22.28 15.34 11.72
C VAL A 491 -22.76 14.12 10.92
N GLY A 492 -21.90 13.12 10.74
CA GLY A 492 -22.25 11.86 10.11
C GLY A 492 -21.14 10.83 10.28
N ALA A 493 -21.38 9.62 9.81
CA ALA A 493 -20.42 8.53 9.77
C ALA A 493 -20.65 7.58 8.60
N GLU A 494 -19.70 6.68 8.39
CA GLU A 494 -19.87 5.48 7.59
C GLU A 494 -19.66 4.25 8.47
N TRP A 495 -20.49 3.22 8.30
CA TRP A 495 -20.28 1.92 8.92
C TRP A 495 -18.93 1.33 8.48
N GLY A 496 -18.23 0.69 9.41
CA GLY A 496 -16.98 0.00 9.14
C GLY A 496 -17.17 -1.21 8.24
N GLU A 497 -16.06 -1.82 7.82
CA GLU A 497 -16.06 -3.05 7.04
C GLU A 497 -15.42 -4.20 7.82
N GLY A 498 -15.74 -5.44 7.43
CA GLY A 498 -15.11 -6.64 7.98
C GLY A 498 -15.33 -6.79 9.49
N ARG A 499 -14.24 -6.90 10.26
CA ARG A 499 -14.28 -7.07 11.73
C ARG A 499 -14.95 -5.90 12.47
N ARG A 500 -15.09 -4.74 11.82
CA ARG A 500 -15.68 -3.51 12.39
C ARG A 500 -17.03 -3.17 11.75
N ALA A 501 -17.67 -4.13 11.07
CA ALA A 501 -18.95 -3.90 10.38
C ALA A 501 -20.08 -3.43 11.31
N GLU A 502 -19.99 -3.70 12.61
CA GLU A 502 -20.96 -3.26 13.62
C GLU A 502 -20.61 -1.91 14.28
N LEU A 503 -19.54 -1.23 13.83
CA LEU A 503 -19.07 0.03 14.39
C LEU A 503 -19.03 1.12 13.32
N PHE A 504 -19.19 2.39 13.70
CA PHE A 504 -18.89 3.51 12.79
C PHE A 504 -17.38 3.57 12.53
N GLY A 505 -16.95 3.47 11.27
CA GLY A 505 -15.53 3.39 10.88
C GLY A 505 -14.91 4.72 10.45
N THR A 506 -15.73 5.62 9.90
CA THR A 506 -15.30 6.94 9.39
C THR A 506 -16.28 7.99 9.86
N PHE A 507 -15.80 9.14 10.35
CA PHE A 507 -16.65 10.22 10.87
C PHE A 507 -16.56 11.47 9.97
N LEU A 508 -17.70 12.02 9.59
CA LEU A 508 -17.81 13.27 8.84
C LEU A 508 -17.76 14.46 9.81
N LEU A 509 -16.83 15.38 9.54
CA LEU A 509 -16.52 16.52 10.38
C LEU A 509 -17.06 17.81 9.79
N ALA A 510 -17.60 18.67 10.63
CA ALA A 510 -18.07 20.00 10.25
C ALA A 510 -17.60 21.09 11.23
N VAL A 511 -17.46 22.30 10.72
CA VAL A 511 -17.21 23.52 11.48
C VAL A 511 -18.46 24.38 11.50
N ARG A 512 -18.53 25.31 12.45
CA ARG A 512 -19.66 26.25 12.53
C ARG A 512 -19.63 27.26 11.39
N GLU A 513 -20.76 27.45 10.72
CA GLU A 513 -20.99 28.64 9.92
C GLU A 513 -21.18 29.83 10.87
N GLY A 514 -20.38 30.89 10.74
CA GLY A 514 -20.48 32.07 11.62
C GLY A 514 -21.80 32.84 11.41
N ASP A 515 -22.21 33.62 12.42
CA ASP A 515 -23.42 34.50 12.41
C ASP A 515 -23.48 35.51 11.23
N GLU A 516 -22.40 35.69 10.48
CA GLU A 516 -22.34 36.58 9.32
C GLU A 516 -23.22 36.12 8.16
N SER A 517 -23.55 34.82 8.06
CA SER A 517 -24.44 34.30 7.02
C SER A 517 -25.92 34.64 7.26
N ALA A 518 -26.32 34.99 8.49
CA ALA A 518 -27.69 35.39 8.82
C ALA A 518 -27.96 36.89 8.57
N ALA A 519 -26.95 37.75 8.65
CA ALA A 519 -27.12 39.21 8.59
C ALA A 519 -26.82 39.86 7.22
N GLN A 520 -26.11 39.18 6.31
CA GLN A 520 -25.75 39.72 4.98
C GLN A 520 -26.63 39.22 3.82
N ASN A 521 -27.66 38.41 4.08
CA ASN A 521 -28.65 38.01 3.07
C ASN A 521 -29.90 38.92 3.02
N ALA A 522 -29.84 40.10 3.61
CA ALA A 522 -30.91 41.11 3.54
C ALA A 522 -30.44 42.42 2.89
N GLY A 523 -29.81 42.35 1.71
CA GLY A 523 -29.60 43.54 0.88
C GLY A 523 -28.56 43.37 -0.21
N ASN A 524 -29.04 43.21 -1.45
CA ASN A 524 -28.30 43.27 -2.72
C ASN A 524 -27.09 42.34 -2.87
N ASP A 525 -27.35 41.11 -3.34
CA ASP A 525 -26.74 40.52 -4.55
C ASP A 525 -27.32 39.12 -4.79
N ALA A 526 -28.62 39.09 -5.09
CA ALA A 526 -29.37 37.87 -5.41
C ALA A 526 -29.23 37.43 -6.88
N ALA A 527 -28.05 37.61 -7.49
CA ALA A 527 -27.86 37.31 -8.92
C ALA A 527 -26.58 36.56 -9.29
N ASP A 528 -25.72 36.17 -8.33
CA ASP A 528 -24.44 35.50 -8.66
C ASP A 528 -24.06 34.35 -7.69
N ARG A 529 -25.05 33.73 -7.05
CA ARG A 529 -24.85 32.48 -6.25
C ARG A 529 -25.43 31.24 -6.93
N ASP A 530 -25.53 31.28 -8.25
CA ASP A 530 -25.97 30.14 -9.06
C ASP A 530 -24.86 29.76 -10.04
N ALA A 531 -23.98 28.86 -9.58
CA ALA A 531 -23.05 28.01 -10.35
C ALA A 531 -21.72 27.78 -9.61
N GLY A 532 -21.75 26.92 -8.60
CA GLY A 532 -20.59 26.41 -7.89
C GLY A 532 -21.02 25.30 -6.94
N GLY A 533 -21.37 24.15 -7.53
CA GLY A 533 -21.91 22.92 -6.95
C GLY A 533 -21.95 22.80 -5.42
N ARG A 534 -23.14 22.95 -4.84
CA ARG A 534 -23.48 22.06 -3.72
C ARG A 534 -23.70 20.70 -4.35
N ASP A 535 -22.84 19.74 -4.05
CA ASP A 535 -23.20 18.35 -4.32
C ASP A 535 -24.53 18.07 -3.60
N ALA A 536 -25.44 17.39 -4.30
CA ALA A 536 -26.75 17.03 -3.75
C ALA A 536 -26.65 16.05 -2.56
N ASP A 537 -25.42 15.60 -2.24
CA ASP A 537 -25.08 14.57 -1.27
C ASP A 537 -24.22 15.06 -0.09
N ASP A 538 -24.08 16.38 0.15
CA ASP A 538 -23.45 16.89 1.39
C ASP A 538 -24.48 16.97 2.52
N PRO A 539 -24.43 16.10 3.55
CA PRO A 539 -25.47 15.99 4.58
C PRO A 539 -25.33 17.05 5.69
N ALA A 540 -24.56 18.12 5.47
CA ALA A 540 -24.26 19.13 6.48
C ALA A 540 -25.55 19.70 7.12
N PRO A 541 -25.72 19.59 8.46
CA PRO A 541 -26.87 20.13 9.14
C PRO A 541 -26.85 21.67 9.13
N PRO A 542 -28.02 22.34 9.24
CA PRO A 542 -28.08 23.80 9.20
C PRO A 542 -27.17 24.46 10.23
N GLY A 543 -26.37 25.45 9.81
CA GLY A 543 -25.43 26.16 10.67
C GLY A 543 -24.04 25.52 10.77
N TYR A 544 -23.82 24.41 10.06
CA TYR A 544 -22.53 23.73 9.98
C TYR A 544 -22.11 23.56 8.51
N ALA A 545 -20.81 23.58 8.28
CA ALA A 545 -20.20 23.33 6.98
C ALA A 545 -19.17 22.21 7.12
N THR A 546 -19.30 21.16 6.31
CA THR A 546 -18.39 20.00 6.34
C THR A 546 -17.00 20.40 5.91
N VAL A 547 -15.97 19.80 6.51
CA VAL A 547 -14.55 20.16 6.29
C VAL A 547 -13.64 18.93 6.13
N GLY A 548 -14.19 17.72 6.19
CA GLY A 548 -13.37 16.51 6.05
C GLY A 548 -14.02 15.28 6.67
N LYS A 549 -13.37 14.14 6.49
CA LYS A 549 -13.69 12.89 7.19
C LYS A 549 -12.48 12.40 7.95
N VAL A 550 -12.67 11.84 9.14
CA VAL A 550 -11.60 11.23 9.95
C VAL A 550 -11.87 9.75 10.20
N ALA A 551 -10.87 8.92 9.95
CA ALA A 551 -10.90 7.47 10.21
C ALA A 551 -9.60 6.96 10.89
N THR A 552 -8.65 7.87 11.18
CA THR A 552 -7.33 7.52 11.72
C THR A 552 -7.09 8.15 13.07
N GLY A 553 -6.22 7.55 13.90
CA GLY A 553 -5.98 8.00 15.28
C GLY A 553 -7.00 7.47 16.29
N ILE A 554 -7.89 6.56 15.88
CA ILE A 554 -8.96 5.99 16.71
C ILE A 554 -8.61 4.54 17.02
N THR A 555 -8.55 4.17 18.30
CA THR A 555 -8.39 2.77 18.72
C THR A 555 -9.72 2.02 18.60
N ASP A 556 -9.70 0.69 18.59
CA ASP A 556 -10.94 -0.12 18.58
C ASP A 556 -11.86 0.20 19.77
N GLU A 557 -11.28 0.42 20.96
CA GLU A 557 -12.01 0.83 22.16
C GLU A 557 -12.67 2.19 21.97
N THR A 558 -11.93 3.19 21.47
CA THR A 558 -12.50 4.51 21.18
C THR A 558 -13.56 4.46 20.08
N LEU A 559 -13.40 3.59 19.09
CA LEU A 559 -14.37 3.42 18.01
C LEU A 559 -15.71 2.90 18.53
N ALA A 560 -15.67 1.92 19.44
CA ALA A 560 -16.85 1.40 20.13
C ALA A 560 -17.52 2.48 20.99
N ASP A 561 -16.73 3.23 21.76
CA ASP A 561 -17.25 4.33 22.60
C ASP A 561 -17.90 5.44 21.77
N LEU A 562 -17.29 5.83 20.64
CA LEU A 562 -17.85 6.82 19.73
C LEU A 562 -19.15 6.32 19.08
N THR A 563 -19.19 5.05 18.70
CA THR A 563 -20.39 4.42 18.13
C THR A 563 -21.54 4.45 19.13
N GLU A 564 -21.33 3.98 20.37
CA GLU A 564 -22.36 3.99 21.42
C GLU A 564 -22.87 5.41 21.72
N ARG A 565 -21.99 6.41 21.69
CA ARG A 565 -22.35 7.81 21.93
C ARG A 565 -23.16 8.43 20.80
N LEU A 566 -22.87 8.09 19.55
CA LEU A 566 -23.46 8.73 18.37
C LEU A 566 -24.71 7.99 17.85
N GLU A 567 -24.85 6.69 18.11
CA GLU A 567 -26.01 5.89 17.68
C GLU A 567 -27.37 6.50 18.11
N PRO A 568 -27.54 7.06 19.32
CA PRO A 568 -28.78 7.74 19.71
C PRO A 568 -29.10 9.00 18.88
N HIS A 569 -28.11 9.57 18.18
CA HIS A 569 -28.22 10.81 17.41
C HIS A 569 -28.43 10.56 15.91
N VAL A 570 -28.58 9.31 15.47
CA VAL A 570 -28.85 8.98 14.06
C VAL A 570 -30.19 9.57 13.60
N VAL A 571 -30.15 10.37 12.52
CA VAL A 571 -31.34 10.99 11.92
C VAL A 571 -31.71 10.42 10.55
N ASP A 572 -30.73 9.91 9.80
CA ASP A 572 -30.92 9.26 8.51
C ASP A 572 -29.80 8.22 8.27
N GLU A 573 -30.15 7.15 7.57
CA GLU A 573 -29.22 6.09 7.18
C GLU A 573 -29.54 5.63 5.76
N THR A 574 -28.54 5.71 4.88
CA THR A 574 -28.64 5.30 3.47
C THR A 574 -27.40 4.50 3.09
N GLY A 575 -27.58 3.21 2.82
CA GLY A 575 -26.47 2.31 2.52
C GLY A 575 -25.54 2.18 3.71
N THR A 576 -24.27 2.52 3.53
CA THR A 576 -23.26 2.54 4.61
C THR A 576 -23.15 3.89 5.31
N THR A 577 -23.84 4.93 4.83
CA THR A 577 -23.70 6.31 5.31
C THR A 577 -24.79 6.65 6.32
N VAL A 578 -24.38 7.30 7.40
CA VAL A 578 -25.22 7.68 8.54
C VAL A 578 -25.08 9.18 8.78
N SER A 579 -26.20 9.87 9.01
CA SER A 579 -26.22 11.29 9.39
C SER A 579 -26.64 11.44 10.85
N PHE A 580 -26.06 12.41 11.56
CA PHE A 580 -26.34 12.66 12.98
C PHE A 580 -26.94 14.04 13.24
N ASP A 581 -27.74 14.15 14.31
CA ASP A 581 -27.99 15.44 14.95
C ASP A 581 -26.70 15.92 15.66
N PRO A 582 -26.21 17.15 15.43
CA PRO A 582 -24.93 17.60 16.00
C PRO A 582 -24.92 17.63 17.53
N GLU A 583 -24.15 16.72 18.14
CA GLU A 583 -23.99 16.67 19.62
C GLU A 583 -22.51 16.59 20.06
N LEU A 584 -21.64 15.99 19.24
CA LEU A 584 -20.27 15.63 19.66
C LEU A 584 -19.20 16.51 18.99
N VAL A 585 -18.30 17.08 19.80
CA VAL A 585 -17.09 17.79 19.32
C VAL A 585 -15.86 16.93 19.54
N VAL A 586 -15.02 16.84 18.52
CA VAL A 586 -13.76 16.11 18.52
C VAL A 586 -12.62 17.04 18.14
N GLU A 587 -11.46 16.85 18.78
CA GLU A 587 -10.23 17.50 18.40
C GLU A 587 -9.55 16.67 17.32
N VAL A 588 -9.19 17.34 16.22
CA VAL A 588 -8.61 16.71 15.04
C VAL A 588 -7.34 17.46 14.66
N GLY A 589 -6.22 16.75 14.68
CA GLY A 589 -4.97 17.24 14.10
C GLY A 589 -5.00 17.06 12.59
N TYR A 590 -4.42 18.00 11.86
CA TYR A 590 -4.34 17.96 10.40
C TYR A 590 -2.97 18.47 9.95
N GLU A 591 -2.50 17.97 8.80
CA GLU A 591 -1.22 18.44 8.26
C GLU A 591 -1.38 19.78 7.51
N GLU A 592 -2.52 20.00 6.87
CA GLU A 592 -2.77 21.16 6.02
C GLU A 592 -4.28 21.37 5.82
N ILE A 593 -4.72 22.60 5.55
CA ILE A 593 -6.08 22.91 5.08
C ILE A 593 -6.00 23.26 3.59
N GLN A 594 -6.74 22.54 2.76
CA GLN A 594 -6.71 22.70 1.30
C GLN A 594 -8.07 23.16 0.78
N THR A 595 -8.11 24.00 -0.26
CA THR A 595 -9.36 24.31 -0.96
C THR A 595 -9.94 23.04 -1.58
N SER A 596 -11.23 22.80 -1.37
CA SER A 596 -11.90 21.60 -1.86
C SER A 596 -13.33 21.90 -2.34
N PRO A 597 -13.73 21.43 -3.53
CA PRO A 597 -15.11 21.53 -3.99
C PRO A 597 -16.04 20.47 -3.35
N THR A 598 -15.47 19.45 -2.67
CA THR A 598 -16.21 18.29 -2.14
C THR A 598 -17.00 18.61 -0.87
N TYR A 599 -16.53 19.56 -0.07
CA TYR A 599 -17.11 19.86 1.24
C TYR A 599 -17.70 21.26 1.26
N SER A 600 -18.84 21.45 1.93
CA SER A 600 -19.54 22.75 2.00
C SER A 600 -18.74 23.88 2.61
N ALA A 601 -17.70 23.60 3.42
CA ALA A 601 -16.78 24.65 3.89
C ALA A 601 -16.00 25.30 2.73
N GLY A 602 -15.87 24.63 1.58
CA GLY A 602 -14.93 24.99 0.52
C GLY A 602 -13.49 24.58 0.84
N TYR A 603 -13.27 23.85 1.94
CA TYR A 603 -11.97 23.38 2.41
C TYR A 603 -12.04 21.90 2.85
N ALA A 604 -10.89 21.24 2.80
CA ALA A 604 -10.68 19.88 3.30
C ALA A 604 -9.48 19.85 4.26
N LEU A 605 -9.61 19.12 5.37
CA LEU A 605 -8.48 18.75 6.22
C LEU A 605 -7.66 17.67 5.54
N ARG A 606 -6.34 17.88 5.44
CA ARG A 606 -5.40 16.86 4.94
C ARG A 606 -4.89 16.00 6.08
N PHE A 607 -4.96 14.69 5.88
CA PHE A 607 -4.61 13.66 6.87
C PHE A 607 -5.18 13.94 8.28
N PRO A 608 -6.50 14.17 8.38
CA PRO A 608 -7.14 14.39 9.67
C PRO A 608 -6.92 13.16 10.54
N ARG A 609 -6.48 13.42 11.76
CA ARG A 609 -6.23 12.40 12.77
C ARG A 609 -6.96 12.77 14.04
N PHE A 610 -7.78 11.85 14.52
CA PHE A 610 -8.47 12.00 15.79
C PHE A 610 -7.44 12.15 16.91
N VAL A 611 -7.62 13.18 17.74
CA VAL A 611 -6.81 13.43 18.94
C VAL A 611 -7.58 13.03 20.18
N GLY A 612 -8.85 13.43 20.27
CA GLY A 612 -9.69 13.12 21.42
C GLY A 612 -11.09 13.72 21.32
N VAL A 613 -12.00 13.26 22.18
CA VAL A 613 -13.30 13.90 22.38
C VAL A 613 -13.11 15.15 23.24
N ARG A 614 -13.73 16.26 22.84
CA ARG A 614 -13.72 17.52 23.60
C ARG A 614 -14.91 17.56 24.57
N GLU A 615 -14.78 16.81 25.66
CA GLU A 615 -15.78 16.75 26.75
C GLU A 615 -16.06 18.13 27.39
N ASP A 616 -15.14 19.08 27.20
CA ASP A 616 -15.23 20.45 27.69
C ASP A 616 -15.95 21.42 26.74
N LYS A 617 -16.32 20.98 25.52
CA LYS A 617 -16.94 21.81 24.49
C LYS A 617 -18.29 21.28 24.03
N GLY A 618 -19.27 22.18 23.91
CA GLY A 618 -20.49 21.90 23.16
C GLY A 618 -20.30 22.20 21.66
N VAL A 619 -21.24 21.77 20.82
CA VAL A 619 -21.20 22.03 19.37
C VAL A 619 -21.15 23.53 19.02
N ASP A 620 -21.71 24.39 19.88
CA ASP A 620 -21.62 25.85 19.79
C ASP A 620 -20.21 26.41 20.08
N ASP A 621 -19.29 25.62 20.63
CA ASP A 621 -17.90 26.00 20.94
C ASP A 621 -16.88 25.37 19.97
N ALA A 622 -17.38 24.64 18.97
CA ALA A 622 -16.57 24.14 17.86
C ALA A 622 -16.00 25.30 17.04
N ASP A 623 -14.89 25.03 16.36
CA ASP A 623 -14.23 26.00 15.52
C ASP A 623 -15.12 26.42 14.34
N SER A 624 -14.91 27.65 13.88
CA SER A 624 -15.74 28.27 12.86
C SER A 624 -15.09 28.24 11.48
N LEU A 625 -15.92 28.36 10.44
CA LEU A 625 -15.44 28.50 9.06
C LEU A 625 -14.50 29.70 8.88
N ALA A 626 -14.71 30.79 9.62
CA ALA A 626 -13.80 31.94 9.61
C ALA A 626 -12.40 31.58 10.13
N ARG A 627 -12.31 30.70 11.15
CA ARG A 627 -11.03 30.21 11.66
C ARG A 627 -10.33 29.30 10.63
N VAL A 628 -11.08 28.45 9.94
CA VAL A 628 -10.55 27.62 8.84
C VAL A 628 -9.98 28.48 7.71
N ARG A 629 -10.70 29.52 7.26
CA ARG A 629 -10.21 30.47 6.24
C ARG A 629 -8.91 31.15 6.63
N ARG A 630 -8.82 31.62 7.87
CA ARG A 630 -7.60 32.25 8.41
C ARG A 630 -6.41 31.29 8.37
N PHE A 631 -6.62 30.04 8.72
CA PHE A 631 -5.56 29.02 8.67
C PHE A 631 -5.23 28.55 7.25
N ALA A 632 -6.17 28.68 6.31
CA ALA A 632 -5.92 28.47 4.88
C ALA A 632 -5.18 29.65 4.20
N GLY A 633 -5.01 30.79 4.87
CA GLY A 633 -4.30 31.96 4.34
C GLY A 633 -5.14 32.92 3.50
N ASP A 634 -6.47 32.86 3.59
CA ASP A 634 -7.42 33.63 2.74
C ASP A 634 -7.86 35.00 3.32
N ASP A 635 -7.05 35.66 4.15
CA ASP A 635 -7.34 36.99 4.75
C ASP A 635 -6.77 38.20 3.95
#